data_AF-A0A2N1VV70-F1
#
_entry.id   AF-A0A2N1VV70-F1
#
_cell.length_a   1.000
_cell.length_b   1.000
_cell.length_c   1.000
_cell.angle_alpha   90.00
_cell.angle_beta   90.00
_cell.angle_gamma   90.00
#
_symmetry.space_group_name_H-M   'P 1'
#
loop_
_entity.id
_entity.type
_entity.pdbx_description
1 polymer ?
#
loop_
_entity_poly.entity_id
_entity_poly.type
_entity_poly.pdbx_seq_one_letter_code
_entity_poly.pdbx_strand_id
1 'polypeptide(L)'
;PNVIGIAEEEGSPGKLSFKIGSEEFTLDVLNGGEKYFIVFADKTNGEETYGAGRFLTVEKPDSTGKTYIDFNKAYNPPCAFTKYATCPLPPRQNMLKVSIEAGEKIYGEGHN
;
A
#
# COMPACT_ATOMS: atom_id res chain seq x y z
N PRO A 1 6.06 -10.57 5.94
CA PRO A 1 6.59 -11.64 6.79
C PRO A 1 5.63 -11.92 7.96
N ASN A 2 5.12 -13.16 8.02
CA ASN A 2 4.27 -13.65 9.12
C ASN A 2 5.06 -14.71 9.90
N VAL A 3 4.65 -15.02 11.13
CA VAL A 3 5.42 -15.72 12.20
C VAL A 3 5.63 -17.22 11.96
N ILE A 4 5.39 -17.73 10.75
CA ILE A 4 5.78 -19.05 10.29
C ILE A 4 6.37 -18.81 8.91
N GLY A 5 7.66 -19.10 8.72
CA GLY A 5 8.51 -18.70 7.59
C GLY A 5 8.12 -19.20 6.19
N ILE A 6 6.85 -19.09 5.83
CA ILE A 6 6.35 -19.17 4.47
C ILE A 6 6.07 -17.72 4.10
N ALA A 7 7.01 -17.11 3.37
CA ALA A 7 6.63 -16.01 2.51
C ALA A 7 5.67 -16.62 1.50
N GLU A 8 4.37 -16.45 1.71
CA GLU A 8 3.43 -16.52 0.61
C GLU A 8 3.86 -15.40 -0.34
N GLU A 9 4.74 -15.73 -1.28
CA GLU A 9 4.71 -15.13 -2.60
C GLU A 9 3.33 -15.46 -3.18
N GLU A 10 2.29 -14.81 -2.67
CA GLU A 10 1.10 -14.57 -3.47
C GLU A 10 1.62 -13.88 -4.72
N GLY A 11 1.75 -14.64 -5.80
CA GLY A 11 2.36 -14.19 -7.04
C GLY A 11 1.74 -12.87 -7.45
N SER A 12 2.55 -11.79 -7.37
CA SER A 12 2.10 -10.46 -7.75
C SER A 12 1.56 -10.52 -9.19
N PRO A 13 0.29 -10.15 -9.43
CA PRO A 13 -0.28 -10.16 -10.78
C PRO A 13 0.43 -9.22 -11.76
N GLY A 14 1.24 -8.29 -11.25
CA GLY A 14 1.98 -7.33 -12.04
C GLY A 14 2.46 -6.14 -11.22
N LYS A 15 2.96 -5.13 -11.94
CA LYS A 15 3.47 -3.89 -11.34
C LYS A 15 2.79 -2.71 -12.01
N LEU A 16 2.48 -1.68 -11.22
CA LEU A 16 2.08 -0.38 -11.72
C LEU A 16 3.27 0.57 -11.67
N SER A 17 3.69 1.06 -12.83
CA SER A 17 4.72 2.09 -12.94
C SER A 17 4.09 3.47 -13.10
N PHE A 18 4.58 4.44 -12.34
CA PHE A 18 4.11 5.82 -12.39
C PHE A 18 5.25 6.79 -12.06
N LYS A 19 5.02 8.08 -12.26
CA LYS A 19 5.99 9.13 -11.97
C LYS A 19 5.43 10.16 -11.02
N ILE A 20 6.29 10.64 -10.12
CA ILE A 20 6.04 11.84 -9.32
C ILE A 20 7.19 12.80 -9.62
N GLY A 21 6.86 13.92 -10.27
CA GLY A 21 7.88 14.81 -10.85
C GLY A 21 8.71 14.07 -11.91
N SER A 22 10.03 14.05 -11.74
CA SER A 22 10.97 13.36 -12.62
C SER A 22 11.32 11.93 -12.19
N GLU A 23 10.91 11.52 -10.98
CA GLU A 23 11.25 10.22 -10.42
C GLU A 23 10.20 9.17 -10.79
N GLU A 24 10.65 7.97 -11.11
CA GLU A 24 9.80 6.83 -11.45
C GLU A 24 9.69 5.87 -10.27
N PHE A 25 8.47 5.43 -10.02
CA PHE A 25 8.12 4.53 -8.92
C PHE A 25 7.34 3.34 -9.47
N THR A 26 7.41 2.24 -8.72
CA THR A 26 6.66 1.02 -9.01
C THR A 26 5.92 0.57 -7.77
N LEU A 27 4.72 0.03 -7.96
CA LEU A 27 3.97 -0.68 -6.93
C LEU A 27 3.60 -2.06 -7.44
N ASP A 28 4.07 -3.10 -6.75
CA ASP A 28 3.60 -4.46 -6.94
C ASP A 28 2.16 -4.55 -6.44
N VAL A 29 1.29 -5.11 -7.27
CA VAL A 29 -0.10 -5.35 -6.92
C VAL A 29 -0.29 -6.77 -6.36
N LEU A 30 -1.33 -6.95 -5.57
CA LEU A 30 -1.91 -8.22 -5.16
C LEU A 30 -3.29 -8.37 -5.82
N ASN A 31 -3.79 -9.61 -5.91
CA ASN A 31 -5.11 -9.87 -6.45
C ASN A 31 -6.19 -9.57 -5.40
N GLY A 32 -7.01 -8.54 -5.63
CA GLY A 32 -8.17 -8.18 -4.79
C GLY A 32 -9.50 -8.67 -5.36
N GLY A 33 -9.48 -9.69 -6.22
CA GLY A 33 -10.65 -10.20 -6.93
C GLY A 33 -10.91 -9.41 -8.23
N GLU A 34 -11.94 -8.57 -8.22
CA GLU A 34 -12.28 -7.74 -9.40
C GLU A 34 -11.28 -6.59 -9.60
N LYS A 35 -10.63 -6.16 -8.52
CA LYS A 35 -9.67 -5.05 -8.49
C LYS A 35 -8.29 -5.54 -8.05
N TYR A 36 -7.29 -4.68 -8.21
CA TYR A 36 -5.99 -4.89 -7.60
C TYR A 36 -5.96 -4.27 -6.20
N PHE A 37 -5.20 -4.91 -5.33
CA PHE A 37 -4.96 -4.47 -3.96
C PHE A 37 -3.48 -4.15 -3.79
N ILE A 38 -3.19 -3.05 -3.10
CA ILE A 38 -1.83 -2.57 -2.89
C ILE A 38 -1.65 -2.32 -1.41
N VAL A 39 -0.56 -2.88 -0.87
CA VAL A 39 -0.01 -2.50 0.43
C VAL A 39 1.23 -1.69 0.15
N PHE A 40 1.26 -0.43 0.59
CA PHE A 40 2.40 0.45 0.38
C PHE A 40 2.78 1.21 1.64
N ALA A 41 4.02 1.65 1.69
CA ALA A 41 4.51 2.63 2.66
C ALA A 41 5.20 3.76 1.90
N ASP A 42 5.30 4.91 2.54
CA ASP A 42 5.89 6.13 2.03
C ASP A 42 6.53 6.91 3.20
N LYS A 43 7.10 8.09 2.92
CA LYS A 43 7.82 8.86 3.95
C LYS A 43 6.93 9.44 5.05
N THR A 44 5.61 9.45 4.90
CA THR A 44 4.71 9.90 5.98
C THR A 44 4.43 8.81 7.02
N ASN A 45 4.78 7.54 6.76
CA ASN A 45 4.51 6.45 7.68
C ASN A 45 5.33 6.57 8.98
N GLY A 46 4.67 6.43 10.12
CA GLY A 46 5.27 6.56 11.46
C GLY A 46 5.34 8.00 11.97
N GLU A 47 5.04 8.99 11.13
CA GLU A 47 4.98 10.40 11.51
C GLU A 47 3.56 10.98 11.34
N GLU A 48 2.97 10.88 10.14
CA GLU A 48 1.61 11.37 9.86
C GLU A 48 0.59 10.26 9.52
N THR A 49 1.07 9.06 9.15
CA THR A 49 0.25 7.90 8.80
C THR A 49 0.72 6.63 9.52
N TYR A 50 -0.09 5.56 9.52
CA TYR A 50 0.20 4.34 10.30
C TYR A 50 1.57 3.75 10.01
N GLY A 51 2.34 3.44 11.04
CA GLY A 51 3.75 3.01 10.90
C GLY A 51 3.98 1.82 9.97
N ALA A 52 3.00 0.92 9.81
CA ALA A 52 3.17 -0.27 9.00
C ALA A 52 2.78 -0.12 7.51
N GLY A 53 2.22 1.02 7.09
CA GLY A 53 1.75 1.22 5.71
C GLY A 53 0.27 1.58 5.60
N ARG A 54 -0.17 1.80 4.36
CA ARG A 54 -1.57 2.04 3.99
C ARG A 54 -2.01 1.06 2.90
N PHE A 55 -3.31 0.85 2.82
CA PHE A 55 -3.95 0.02 1.81
C PHE A 55 -4.56 0.89 0.72
N LEU A 56 -4.49 0.41 -0.52
CA LEU A 56 -5.13 1.05 -1.67
C LEU A 56 -5.73 -0.02 -2.58
N THR A 57 -6.93 0.24 -3.08
CA THR A 57 -7.58 -0.58 -4.12
C THR A 57 -7.62 0.21 -5.42
N VAL A 58 -7.19 -0.42 -6.51
CA VAL A 58 -7.14 0.19 -7.84
C VAL A 58 -7.86 -0.68 -8.86
N GLU A 59 -8.50 -0.06 -9.85
CA GLU A 59 -9.15 -0.81 -10.94
C GLU A 59 -8.10 -1.59 -11.74
N LYS A 60 -8.50 -2.72 -12.32
CA LYS A 60 -7.65 -3.41 -13.30
C LYS A 60 -7.40 -2.50 -14.50
N PRO A 61 -6.24 -2.62 -15.17
CA PRO A 61 -5.92 -1.83 -16.35
C PRO A 61 -6.98 -1.96 -17.45
N ASP A 62 -7.20 -0.86 -18.16
CA ASP A 62 -8.01 -0.84 -19.37
C ASP A 62 -7.33 -1.59 -20.53
N SER A 63 -7.96 -1.59 -21.70
CA SER A 63 -7.42 -2.23 -22.91
C SER A 63 -6.08 -1.65 -23.38
N THR A 64 -5.67 -0.48 -22.87
CA THR A 64 -4.38 0.15 -23.14
C THR A 64 -3.31 -0.22 -22.11
N GLY A 65 -3.66 -0.99 -21.08
CA GLY A 65 -2.77 -1.36 -19.99
C GLY A 65 -2.60 -0.26 -18.94
N LYS A 66 -3.52 0.71 -18.86
CA LYS A 66 -3.47 1.81 -17.90
C LYS A 66 -4.58 1.76 -16.87
N THR A 67 -4.29 2.23 -15.66
CA THR A 67 -5.26 2.43 -14.59
C THR A 67 -4.91 3.70 -13.80
N TYR A 68 -5.79 4.12 -12.92
CA TYR A 68 -5.57 5.26 -12.03
C TYR A 68 -5.11 4.79 -10.65
N ILE A 69 -4.04 5.39 -10.17
CA ILE A 69 -3.61 5.28 -8.77
C ILE A 69 -4.08 6.55 -8.06
N ASP A 70 -5.14 6.43 -7.27
CA ASP A 70 -5.71 7.56 -6.52
C ASP A 70 -5.36 7.44 -5.03
N PHE A 71 -4.23 8.03 -4.64
CA PHE A 71 -3.75 8.00 -3.26
C PHE A 71 -4.71 8.69 -2.26
N ASN A 72 -5.67 9.52 -2.71
CA ASN A 72 -6.70 10.07 -1.83
C ASN A 72 -7.63 8.99 -1.25
N LYS A 73 -7.66 7.80 -1.85
CA LYS A 73 -8.43 6.65 -1.39
C LYS A 73 -7.60 5.67 -0.56
N ALA A 74 -6.34 5.99 -0.25
CA ALA A 74 -5.53 5.17 0.64
C ALA A 74 -6.10 5.23 2.06
N TYR A 75 -6.20 4.09 2.73
CA TYR A 75 -6.80 3.97 4.06
C TYR A 75 -5.91 3.18 5.03
N ASN A 76 -6.12 3.40 6.32
CA ASN A 76 -5.37 2.73 7.37
C ASN A 76 -5.80 1.26 7.48
N PRO A 77 -4.85 0.32 7.60
CA PRO A 77 -5.20 -1.10 7.70
C PRO A 77 -5.83 -1.41 9.06
N PRO A 78 -6.63 -2.49 9.21
CA PRO A 78 -7.33 -2.79 10.47
C PRO A 78 -6.43 -2.90 11.71
N CYS A 79 -5.19 -3.34 11.55
CA CYS A 79 -4.19 -3.37 12.63
C CYS A 79 -3.84 -1.99 13.19
N ALA A 80 -4.12 -0.90 12.47
CA ALA A 80 -3.99 0.46 13.00
C ALA A 80 -4.95 0.73 14.18
N PHE A 81 -6.06 0.00 14.25
CA PHE A 81 -7.11 0.20 15.25
C PHE A 81 -7.15 -0.89 16.33
N THR A 82 -6.50 -2.03 16.11
CA THR A 82 -6.51 -3.14 17.06
C THR A 82 -5.30 -4.06 16.92
N LYS A 83 -4.67 -4.37 18.06
CA LYS A 83 -3.54 -5.32 18.16
C LYS A 83 -3.91 -6.78 17.85
N TYR A 84 -5.21 -7.07 17.73
CA TYR A 84 -5.70 -8.42 17.45
C TYR A 84 -5.80 -8.73 15.95
N ALA A 85 -5.62 -7.73 15.07
CA ALA A 85 -5.63 -7.92 13.63
C ALA A 85 -4.21 -8.10 13.08
N THR A 86 -4.01 -9.11 12.24
CA THR A 86 -2.77 -9.32 11.49
C THR A 86 -2.88 -8.63 10.13
N CYS A 87 -1.90 -7.78 9.78
CA CYS A 87 -1.84 -7.14 8.48
C CYS A 87 -0.63 -7.63 7.67
N PRO A 88 -0.76 -7.75 6.34
CA PRO A 88 0.40 -7.86 5.48
C PRO A 88 1.27 -6.61 5.60
N LEU A 89 2.57 -6.80 5.71
CA LEU A 89 3.54 -5.70 5.57
C LEU A 89 3.76 -5.39 4.09
N PRO A 90 3.96 -4.11 3.71
CA PRO A 90 4.32 -3.75 2.35
C PRO A 90 5.63 -4.43 1.97
N PRO A 91 5.72 -5.03 0.76
CA PRO A 91 6.99 -5.55 0.30
C PRO A 91 7.96 -4.40 0.03
N ARG A 92 9.26 -4.68 0.02
CA ARG A 92 10.32 -3.66 -0.07
C ARG A 92 10.15 -2.73 -1.28
N GLN A 93 9.70 -3.27 -2.40
CA GLN A 93 9.45 -2.52 -3.63
C GLN A 93 8.27 -1.55 -3.54
N ASN A 94 7.35 -1.73 -2.58
CA ASN A 94 6.23 -0.82 -2.34
C ASN A 94 6.53 0.22 -1.24
N MET A 95 7.80 0.38 -0.87
CA MET A 95 8.25 1.45 0.03
C MET A 95 8.69 2.66 -0.81
N LEU A 96 7.80 3.61 -0.98
CA LEU A 96 8.01 4.83 -1.76
C LEU A 96 8.94 5.79 -1.01
N LYS A 97 9.93 6.35 -1.71
CA LYS A 97 10.91 7.29 -1.13
C LYS A 97 10.44 8.76 -1.16
N VAL A 98 9.14 8.97 -1.28
CA VAL A 98 8.48 10.28 -1.36
C VAL A 98 7.36 10.33 -0.30
N SER A 99 6.94 11.53 0.09
CA SER A 99 5.80 11.70 1.00
C SER A 99 4.50 11.70 0.18
N ILE A 100 3.53 10.88 0.59
CA ILE A 100 2.19 10.84 0.00
C ILE A 100 1.20 11.40 1.03
N GLU A 101 0.98 12.71 0.98
CA GLU A 101 0.15 13.44 1.97
C GLU A 101 -1.36 13.24 1.80
N ALA A 102 -1.79 12.59 0.71
CA ALA A 102 -3.18 12.28 0.39
C ALA A 102 -3.64 10.97 1.03
N GLY A 103 -4.94 10.85 1.32
CA GLY A 103 -5.55 9.65 1.92
C GLY A 103 -5.85 9.81 3.41
N GLU A 104 -6.18 8.70 4.06
CA GLU A 104 -6.45 8.69 5.49
C GLU A 104 -5.17 9.01 6.30
N LYS A 105 -5.29 9.95 7.23
CA LYS A 105 -4.28 10.30 8.23
C LYS A 105 -4.64 9.69 9.57
N ILE A 106 -3.66 9.51 10.45
CA ILE A 106 -3.96 9.18 11.85
C ILE A 106 -4.19 10.48 12.61
N TYR A 107 -5.31 10.56 13.32
CA TYR A 107 -5.56 11.61 14.32
C TYR A 107 -5.61 10.95 15.70
N GLY A 108 -4.58 11.18 16.53
CA GLY A 108 -4.46 10.64 17.89
C GLY A 108 -3.47 9.46 18.02
N GLU A 109 -3.24 9.00 19.25
CA GLU A 109 -2.36 7.85 19.54
C GLU A 109 -2.96 6.57 18.95
N GLY A 110 -2.63 6.28 17.69
CA GLY A 110 -2.73 4.93 17.15
C GLY A 110 -1.92 3.98 18.04
N HIS A 111 -2.38 2.74 18.20
CA HIS A 111 -1.72 1.76 19.05
C HIS A 111 -0.25 1.59 18.62
N ASN A 112 0.68 2.10 19.45
CA ASN A 112 2.12 1.86 19.36
C ASN A 112 2.48 0.49 19.95
#